data_AF-A0A355ER22-F1
#
_entry.id   AF-A0A355ER22-F1
#
_cell.length_a   1.000
_cell.length_b   1.000
_cell.length_c   1.000
_cell.angle_alpha   90.00
_cell.angle_beta   90.00
_cell.angle_gamma   90.00
#
_symmetry.space_group_name_H-M   'P 1'
#
loop_
_entity.id
_entity.type
_entity.pdbx_description
1 polymer ?
#
loop_
_entity_poly.entity_id
_entity_poly.type
_entity_poly.pdbx_seq_one_letter_code
_entity_poly.pdbx_strand_id
1 'polypeptide(L)' 'MNGRHGIEDAVVDLIGAKGPCTGLEIEEELNADSLLLWRTCRTSGRLEVRRLGKRYMRLDRHVDGFARLSPSIL' A
#
# COMPACT_ATOMS: atom_id res chain seq x y z
N MET A 1 10.30 12.85 19.03
CA MET A 1 10.30 13.50 17.69
C MET A 1 10.56 12.41 16.64
N ASN A 2 10.08 12.56 15.40
CA ASN A 2 10.62 11.93 14.17
C ASN A 2 10.19 10.55 13.65
N GLY A 3 9.14 9.88 14.14
CA GLY A 3 8.70 8.61 13.52
C GLY A 3 8.23 8.73 12.05
N ARG A 4 7.65 9.88 11.65
CA ARG A 4 7.09 10.07 10.29
C ARG A 4 8.08 10.54 9.24
N HIS A 5 8.90 11.55 9.55
CA HIS A 5 9.91 12.04 8.60
C HIS A 5 10.91 10.94 8.25
N GLY A 6 11.34 10.14 9.24
CA GLY A 6 12.25 9.02 8.99
C GLY A 6 11.69 7.97 8.03
N ILE A 7 10.39 7.66 8.14
CA ILE A 7 9.75 6.70 7.22
C ILE A 7 9.54 7.31 5.84
N GLU A 8 9.15 8.59 5.74
CA GLU A 8 8.99 9.24 4.43
C GLU A 8 10.29 9.26 3.64
N ASP A 9 11.41 9.62 4.29
CA ASP A 9 12.73 9.62 3.66
C ASP A 9 13.13 8.20 3.21
N ALA A 10 12.95 7.19 4.07
CA ALA A 10 13.25 5.80 3.72
C ALA A 10 12.43 5.29 2.51
N VAL A 11 11.16 5.67 2.42
CA VAL A 11 10.30 5.32 1.27
C VAL A 11 10.76 6.03 0.00
N VAL A 12 11.10 7.32 0.08
CA VAL A 12 11.57 8.08 -1.09
C VAL A 12 12.90 7.51 -1.60
N ASP A 13 13.83 7.18 -0.69
CA ASP A 13 15.11 6.60 -1.05
C ASP A 13 14.95 5.21 -1.69
N LEU A 14 14.07 4.36 -1.13
CA LEU A 14 13.74 3.05 -1.67
C LEU A 14 13.19 3.16 -3.11
N ILE A 15 12.20 4.03 -3.33
CA ILE A 15 11.58 4.23 -4.64
C ILE A 15 12.58 4.87 -5.61
N GLY A 16 13.42 5.78 -5.15
CA GLY A 16 14.50 6.37 -5.94
C GLY A 16 15.51 5.33 -6.45
N ALA A 17 15.79 4.31 -5.64
CA ALA A 17 16.73 3.25 -5.98
C ALA A 17 16.10 2.10 -6.80
N LYS A 18 14.91 1.62 -6.43
CA LYS A 18 14.26 0.44 -7.07
C LYS A 18 13.24 0.79 -8.14
N GLY A 19 12.81 2.05 -8.23
CA GLY A 19 11.68 2.46 -9.04
C GLY A 19 10.34 2.32 -8.29
N PRO A 20 9.20 2.40 -9.00
CA PRO A 20 7.88 2.32 -8.39
C PRO A 20 7.65 1.00 -7.65
N CYS A 21 7.14 1.07 -6.41
CA CYS A 21 6.83 -0.09 -5.57
C CYS A 21 5.37 -0.06 -5.09
N THR A 22 4.80 -1.24 -4.87
CA THR A 22 3.53 -1.43 -4.17
C THR A 22 3.71 -1.24 -2.66
N GLY A 23 2.60 -1.00 -1.94
CA GLY A 23 2.66 -0.89 -0.48
C GLY A 23 3.19 -2.14 0.21
N LEU A 24 2.94 -3.33 -0.36
CA LEU A 24 3.43 -4.60 0.16
C LEU A 24 4.95 -4.72 0.03
N GLU A 25 5.51 -4.40 -1.14
CA GLU A 25 6.97 -4.44 -1.35
C GLU A 25 7.70 -3.46 -0.42
N ILE A 26 7.10 -2.29 -0.16
CA ILE A 26 7.68 -1.31 0.77
C ILE A 26 7.60 -1.81 2.22
N GLU A 27 6.49 -2.45 2.61
CA GLU A 27 6.32 -3.05 3.93
C GLU A 27 7.34 -4.17 4.18
N GLU A 28 7.56 -5.06 3.20
CA GLU A 28 8.55 -6.13 3.28
C GLU A 28 9.98 -5.59 3.40
N GLU A 29 10.32 -4.52 2.67
CA GLU A 29 11.67 -3.97 2.68
C GLU A 29 11.97 -3.15 3.96
N LEU A 30 11.00 -2.36 4.42
CA LEU A 30 11.19 -1.43 5.53
C LEU A 30 10.75 -2.01 6.88
N ASN A 31 10.09 -3.18 6.89
CA ASN A 31 9.52 -3.83 8.07
C ASN A 31 8.73 -2.84 8.95
N ALA A 32 7.91 -2.01 8.30
CA ALA A 32 7.18 -0.92 8.92
C ALA A 32 5.68 -1.22 8.98
N ASP A 33 5.00 -0.67 9.98
CA ASP A 33 3.55 -0.82 10.13
C ASP A 33 2.80 -0.32 8.88
N SER A 34 1.91 -1.17 8.35
CA SER A 34 1.19 -0.92 7.10
C SER A 34 0.32 0.35 7.14
N LEU A 35 -0.28 0.68 8.30
CA LEU A 35 -1.08 1.90 8.45
C LEU A 35 -0.21 3.16 8.47
N LEU A 36 0.94 3.11 9.16
CA LEU A 36 1.93 4.18 9.15
C LEU A 36 2.47 4.42 7.74
N LEU A 37 2.83 3.35 7.03
CA LEU A 37 3.31 3.40 5.65
C LEU A 37 2.28 4.02 4.72
N TRP A 38 1.06 3.48 4.74
CA TRP A 38 -0.03 4.00 3.93
C TRP A 38 -0.27 5.48 4.21
N ARG A 39 -0.36 5.89 5.48
CA ARG A 39 -0.60 7.28 5.84
C ARG A 39 0.53 8.18 5.36
N THR A 40 1.78 7.77 5.52
CA THR A 40 2.97 8.53 5.09
C THR A 40 2.96 8.72 3.57
N CYS A 41 2.77 7.65 2.80
CA CYS A 41 2.70 7.73 1.34
C CYS A 41 1.54 8.61 0.86
N ARG A 42 0.37 8.52 1.51
CA ARG A 42 -0.83 9.28 1.12
C ARG A 42 -0.76 10.77 1.44
N THR A 43 0.05 11.17 2.41
CA THR A 43 0.22 12.59 2.79
C THR A 43 1.52 13.21 2.29
N SER A 44 2.43 12.41 1.74
CA SER A 44 3.71 12.89 1.20
C SER A 44 3.48 13.77 -0.03
N GLY A 45 4.13 14.93 -0.07
CA GLY A 45 4.20 15.78 -1.26
C GLY A 45 5.28 15.35 -2.25
N ARG A 46 6.09 14.33 -1.91
CA ARG A 46 7.23 13.86 -2.70
C ARG A 46 6.94 12.59 -3.50
N LEU A 47 5.80 11.95 -3.24
CA LEU A 47 5.44 10.65 -3.81
C LEU A 47 4.21 10.76 -4.72
N GLU A 48 4.31 10.20 -5.92
CA GLU A 48 3.13 9.95 -6.74
C GLU A 48 2.52 8.59 -6.36
N VAL A 49 1.28 8.61 -5.84
CA VAL A 49 0.58 7.39 -5.44
C VAL A 49 -0.54 7.05 -6.42
N ARG A 50 -0.34 5.98 -7.19
CA ARG A 50 -1.33 5.46 -8.15
C ARG A 50 -2.01 4.20 -7.60
N ARG A 51 -3.30 4.06 -7.87
CA ARG A 51 -4.05 2.82 -7.56
C ARG A 51 -4.02 1.92 -8.79
N LEU A 52 -3.34 0.77 -8.70
CA LEU A 52 -3.19 -0.18 -9.81
C LEU A 52 -4.43 -1.09 -10.02
N GLY A 53 -5.34 -1.14 -9.04
CA GLY A 53 -6.63 -1.81 -9.19
C GLY A 53 -7.51 -1.68 -7.95
N LYS A 54 -8.84 -1.81 -8.13
CA LYS A 54 -9.80 -2.03 -7.06
C LYS A 54 -10.35 -3.45 -7.25
N ARG A 55 -9.78 -4.43 -6.56
CA ARG A 55 -10.43 -5.74 -6.44
C ARG A 55 -10.75 -5.94 -4.96
N TYR A 56 -12.03 -5.87 -4.64
CA TYR A 56 -12.51 -6.10 -3.30
C TYR A 56 -12.77 -7.59 -3.15
N MET A 57 -12.22 -8.21 -2.12
CA MET A 57 -12.62 -9.57 -1.74
C MET A 57 -14.03 -9.48 -1.16
N ARG A 58 -14.99 -10.12 -1.81
CA ARG A 58 -16.36 -10.27 -1.31
C ARG A 58 -16.51 -11.66 -0.74
N LEU A 59 -17.05 -11.74 0.46
CA LEU A 59 -17.52 -13.00 1.02
C LEU A 59 -18.88 -13.31 0.38
N ASP A 60 -18.98 -14.38 -0.41
CA ASP A 60 -20.18 -14.77 -1.14
C ASP A 60 -20.49 -16.24 -0.86
N ARG A 61 -21.66 -16.47 -0.24
CA ARG A 61 -22.11 -17.81 0.16
C ARG A 61 -22.42 -18.74 -1.01
N HIS A 62 -22.51 -18.22 -2.24
CA HIS A 62 -22.77 -19.00 -3.45
C HIS A 62 -21.51 -19.35 -4.23
N VAL A 63 -20.32 -19.00 -3.71
CA VAL A 63 -19.02 -19.30 -4.31
C VAL A 63 -18.33 -20.37 -3.49
N ASP A 64 -17.84 -21.42 -4.16
CA ASP A 64 -17.00 -22.43 -3.52
C ASP A 64 -15.75 -21.79 -2.90
N GLY A 65 -15.54 -22.01 -1.60
CA GLY A 65 -14.48 -21.34 -0.84
C GLY A 65 -14.83 -19.94 -0.33
N PHE A 66 -16.09 -19.52 -0.47
CA PHE A 66 -16.70 -18.30 0.11
C PHE A 66 -16.10 -16.96 -0.34
N ALA A 67 -15.09 -16.92 -1.20
CA ALA A 67 -14.41 -15.69 -1.57
C ALA A 67 -14.36 -15.50 -3.10
N ARG A 68 -14.76 -14.31 -3.57
CA ARG A 68 -14.51 -13.87 -4.95
C ARG A 68 -13.94 -12.46 -4.99
N LEU A 69 -13.06 -12.21 -5.96
CA LEU A 69 -12.61 -10.85 -6.28
C LEU A 69 -13.68 -10.15 -7.11
N SER A 70 -14.16 -8.99 -6.63
CA SER A 70 -15.12 -8.15 -7.33
C SER A 70 -14.47 -6.84 -7.78
N PRO A 71 -14.72 -6.37 -9.01
CA PRO A 71 -14.25 -5.08 -9.48
C PRO A 71 -14.95 -3.88 -8.79
N SER A 72 -16.01 -4.10 -8.02
CA SER A 72 -16.62 -3.09 -7.15
C SER A 72 -17.26 -3.66 -5.89
N ILE A 73 -17.24 -2.86 -4.82
CA ILE A 73 -18.31 -2.82 -3.82
C ILE A 73 -19.26 -1.74 -4.35
N LEU A 74 -20.36 -2.16 -5.00
CA LEU A 74 -21.53 -1.31 -5.20
C LEU A 74 -22.15 -1.00 -3.84
#